data_AF-A0A946DYK4-F1
#
_entry.id   AF-A0A946DYK4-F1
#
_cell.length_a   1.000
_cell.length_b   1.000
_cell.length_c   1.000
_cell.angle_alpha   90.00
_cell.angle_beta   90.00
_cell.angle_gamma   90.00
#
_symmetry.space_group_name_H-M   'P 1'
#
loop_
_entity.id
_entity.type
_entity.pdbx_description
1 polymer ?
#
loop_
_entity_poly.entity_id
_entity_poly.type
_entity_poly.pdbx_seq_one_letter_code
_entity_poly.pdbx_strand_id
1 'polypeptide(L)' 'MSDIQRLEPGALFSGAVIHGDTIYLSGKVASDTSGGVAAQTQDILDQIDATLAACGSSKSKLLTVQIWL' A
#
# COMPACT_ATOMS: atom_id res chain seq x y z
N MET A 1 -22.88 8.59 -7.44
CA MET A 1 -22.11 7.33 -7.44
C MET A 1 -20.66 7.72 -7.52
N SER A 2 -19.89 7.51 -6.45
CA SER A 2 -18.47 7.85 -6.43
C SER A 2 -17.74 6.85 -7.34
N ASP A 3 -17.00 7.36 -8.32
CA ASP A 3 -16.21 6.54 -9.24
C ASP A 3 -15.11 5.78 -8.48
N ILE A 4 -14.84 4.54 -8.87
CA ILE A 4 -13.82 3.68 -8.22
C ILE A 4 -12.61 3.65 -9.14
N GLN A 5 -11.49 4.19 -8.67
CA GLN A 5 -10.22 4.15 -9.40
C GLN A 5 -9.33 3.04 -8.84
N ARG A 6 -8.68 2.30 -9.73
CA ARG A 6 -7.80 1.18 -9.38
C ARG A 6 -6.38 1.48 -9.86
N LEU A 7 -5.43 1.44 -8.93
CA LEU A 7 -4.01 1.55 -9.23
C LEU A 7 -3.44 0.16 -9.47
N GLU A 8 -2.69 -0.01 -10.55
CA GLU A 8 -2.03 -1.28 -10.94
C GLU A 8 -2.96 -2.49 -10.81
N PRO A 9 -4.06 -2.54 -11.58
CA PRO A 9 -4.99 -3.66 -11.54
C PRO A 9 -4.31 -4.92 -12.11
N GLY A 10 -4.07 -5.91 -11.23
CA GLY A 10 -3.72 -7.27 -11.60
C GLY A 10 -4.94 -8.19 -11.74
N ALA A 11 -4.71 -9.46 -12.07
CA ALA A 11 -5.77 -10.45 -12.25
C ALA A 11 -6.53 -10.80 -10.96
N LEU A 12 -5.86 -10.70 -9.80
CA LEU A 12 -6.42 -11.07 -8.49
C LEU A 12 -6.67 -9.85 -7.59
N PHE A 13 -5.85 -8.81 -7.69
CA PHE A 13 -5.93 -7.63 -6.83
C PHE A 13 -5.42 -6.37 -7.55
N SER A 14 -5.72 -5.21 -6.98
CA SER A 14 -5.14 -3.91 -7.39
C SER A 14 -4.20 -3.43 -6.29
N GLY A 15 -3.06 -2.83 -6.64
CA GLY A 15 -2.09 -2.33 -5.65
C GLY A 15 -2.69 -1.28 -4.70
N ALA A 16 -3.61 -0.45 -5.22
CA ALA A 16 -4.48 0.39 -4.42
C ALA A 16 -5.85 0.59 -5.08
N VAL A 17 -6.86 0.91 -4.28
CA VAL A 17 -8.20 1.30 -4.74
C VAL A 17 -8.56 2.63 -4.09
N ILE A 18 -8.97 3.59 -4.90
CA ILE A 18 -9.38 4.93 -4.45
C ILE A 18 -10.90 5.01 -4.58
N HIS A 19 -11.55 5.38 -3.48
CA HIS A 19 -12.99 5.61 -3.42
C HIS A 19 -13.26 6.93 -2.70
N GLY A 20 -13.63 7.96 -3.47
CA GLY A 20 -13.67 9.34 -2.97
C GLY A 20 -12.29 9.78 -2.51
N ASP A 21 -12.19 10.25 -1.26
CA ASP A 21 -10.93 10.71 -0.65
C ASP A 21 -10.19 9.60 0.15
N THR A 22 -10.69 8.36 0.11
CA THR A 22 -10.10 7.24 0.84
C THR A 22 -9.32 6.31 -0.09
N ILE A 23 -8.09 5.99 0.31
CA ILE A 23 -7.21 5.06 -0.39
C ILE A 23 -7.14 3.76 0.40
N TYR A 24 -7.49 2.66 -0.24
CA TYR A 24 -7.35 1.31 0.28
C TYR A 24 -6.13 0.66 -0.35
N LEU A 25 -5.11 0.35 0.45
CA LEU A 25 -3.89 -0.32 -0.01
C LEU A 25 -4.08 -1.83 0.01
N SER A 26 -3.49 -2.53 -0.97
CA SER A 26 -3.36 -3.99 -0.90
C SER A 26 -2.39 -4.39 0.22
N GLY A 27 -2.46 -5.65 0.65
CA GLY A 27 -1.43 -6.23 1.51
C GLY A 27 -0.04 -6.06 0.89
N LYS A 28 0.95 -5.72 1.72
CA LYS A 28 2.35 -5.58 1.33
C LYS A 28 3.18 -6.61 2.09
N VAL A 29 4.09 -7.24 1.38
CA VAL A 29 5.05 -8.21 1.92
C VAL A 29 6.44 -7.78 1.48
N ALA A 30 7.46 -8.15 2.25
CA ALA A 30 8.83 -7.85 1.87
C ALA A 30 9.17 -8.56 0.55
N SER A 31 9.74 -7.80 -0.37
CA SER A 31 10.27 -8.30 -1.65
C SER A 31 11.51 -9.16 -1.44
N ASP A 32 12.31 -8.84 -0.42
CA ASP A 32 13.44 -9.63 0.06
C ASP A 32 13.19 -10.11 1.50
N THR A 33 13.08 -11.42 1.66
CA THR A 33 12.86 -12.08 2.96
C THR A 33 14.14 -12.61 3.59
N SER A 34 15.31 -12.37 2.98
CA SER A 34 16.61 -12.82 3.51
C SER A 34 17.05 -12.02 4.74
N GLY A 35 16.60 -10.76 4.85
CA GLY A 35 16.83 -9.89 5.99
C GLY A 35 15.97 -10.22 7.21
N GLY A 36 16.33 -9.64 8.36
CA GLY A 36 15.52 -9.70 9.58
C GLY A 36 14.29 -8.80 9.54
N VAL A 37 13.48 -8.84 10.62
CA VAL A 37 12.22 -8.09 10.74
C VAL A 37 12.36 -6.59 10.42
N ALA A 38 13.45 -5.95 10.83
CA ALA A 38 13.68 -4.53 10.57
C ALA A 38 13.88 -4.24 9.07
N ALA A 39 14.66 -5.08 8.38
CA ALA A 39 14.91 -4.93 6.94
C ALA A 39 13.63 -5.17 6.14
N GLN A 40 12.90 -6.23 6.48
CA GLN A 40 11.62 -6.56 5.85
C GLN A 40 10.58 -5.46 6.08
N THR A 41 10.52 -4.90 7.28
CA THR A 41 9.60 -3.80 7.61
C THR A 41 9.95 -2.54 6.82
N GLN A 42 11.22 -2.19 6.69
CA GLN A 42 11.65 -1.03 5.91
C GLN A 42 11.25 -1.16 4.44
N ASP A 43 11.48 -2.33 3.83
CA ASP A 43 11.08 -2.58 2.44
C ASP A 43 9.55 -2.46 2.25
N ILE A 44 8.76 -3.00 3.18
CA ILE A 44 7.31 -2.84 3.16
C ILE A 44 6.89 -1.36 3.26
N LEU A 45 7.54 -0.58 4.13
CA LEU A 45 7.25 0.85 4.28
C LEU A 45 7.61 1.63 3.00
N ASP A 46 8.71 1.29 2.34
CA ASP A 46 9.12 1.92 1.08
C ASP A 46 8.11 1.62 -0.04
N GLN A 47 7.60 0.39 -0.11
CA GLN A 47 6.53 0.02 -1.05
C GLN A 47 5.22 0.79 -0.77
N ILE A 48 4.88 1.01 0.51
CA ILE A 48 3.70 1.80 0.91
C ILE A 48 3.88 3.26 0.48
N ASP A 49 5.04 3.86 0.76
CA ASP A 49 5.34 5.25 0.40
C ASP A 49 5.26 5.45 -1.13
N ALA A 50 5.78 4.51 -1.93
CA ALA A 50 5.66 4.53 -3.39
C ALA A 50 4.19 4.44 -3.87
N THR A 51 3.40 3.54 -3.28
CA THR A 51 1.99 3.36 -3.65
C THR A 51 1.15 4.60 -3.29
N LEU A 52 1.40 5.18 -2.11
CA LEU A 52 0.73 6.41 -1.67
C LEU A 52 1.10 7.60 -2.57
N ALA A 53 2.37 7.75 -2.94
CA ALA A 53 2.82 8.79 -3.84
C ALA A 53 2.15 8.70 -5.22
N ALA A 54 2.00 7.49 -5.76
CA ALA A 54 1.28 7.26 -7.02
C ALA A 54 -0.22 7.65 -6.95
N CYS A 55 -0.80 7.64 -5.75
CA CYS A 55 -2.17 8.10 -5.50
C CYS A 55 -2.25 9.59 -5.10
N GLY A 56 -1.14 10.34 -5.08
CA GLY A 56 -1.11 11.74 -4.62
C GLY A 56 -1.24 11.92 -3.09
N SER A 57 -0.91 10.89 -2.32
CA SER A 57 -0.95 10.88 -0.86
C SER A 57 0.43 10.62 -0.24
N SER A 58 0.50 10.53 1.09
CA SER A 58 1.72 10.26 1.84
C SER A 58 1.39 9.58 3.17
N LYS A 59 2.41 9.00 3.81
CA LYS A 59 2.26 8.34 5.13
C LYS A 59 1.71 9.24 6.24
N SER A 60 1.82 10.57 6.11
CA SER A 60 1.24 11.50 7.09
C SER A 60 -0.29 11.51 7.10
N LYS A 61 -0.93 10.87 6.10
CA LYS A 61 -2.39 10.75 5.97
C LYS A 61 -2.90 9.33 6.25
N LEU A 62 -2.09 8.45 6.83
CA LEU A 62 -2.53 7.11 7.20
C LEU A 62 -3.61 7.17 8.28
N LEU A 63 -4.71 6.45 8.03
CA LEU A 63 -5.85 6.36 8.96
C LEU A 63 -5.80 5.09 9.81
N THR A 64 -5.38 3.96 9.22
CA THR A 64 -5.32 2.66 9.89
C THR A 64 -4.25 1.81 9.23
N VAL A 65 -3.52 1.04 10.04
CA VAL A 65 -2.51 0.08 9.59
C VAL A 65 -2.74 -1.23 10.32
N GLN A 66 -2.94 -2.32 9.58
CA GLN A 66 -3.04 -3.67 10.13
C GLN A 66 -1.74 -4.42 9.83
N ILE A 67 -1.06 -4.87 10.89
CA ILE A 67 0.19 -5.62 10.79
C ILE A 67 -0.10 -7.07 11.13
N TRP A 68 0.41 -7.99 10.31
CA TRP A 68 0.42 -9.43 10.54
C TRP A 68 1.88 -9.83 10.77
N LEU A 69 2.17 -10.43 11.93
CA LEU A 69 3.52 -10.85 12.33
C LEU A 69 3.54 -12.35 12.62
#